data_AF-A0A819KDT8-F1
#
_entry.id   AF-A0A819KDT8-F1
#
_cell.length_a   1.000
_cell.length_b   1.000
_cell.length_c   1.000
_cell.angle_alpha   90.00
_cell.angle_beta   90.00
_cell.angle_gamma   90.00
#
_symmetry.space_group_name_H-M   'P 1'
#
loop_
_entity.id
_entity.type
_entity.pdbx_description
1 polymer ?
#
loop_
_entity_poly.entity_id
_entity_poly.type
_entity_poly.pdbx_seq_one_letter_code
_entity_poly.pdbx_strand_id
1 'polypeptide(L)'
;NVDLRELLPEYRIEPSAIAESPSTTYDLISNVVHDGEPGKGTYRVHVLHKGSGTWYELQDLHVVDVLPQMITLSESYLQIWERRDSESFKKV
;
A
#
# COMPACT_ATOMS: atom_id res chain seq x y z
N ASN A 1 -3.81 6.76 -0.99
CA ASN A 1 -2.36 7.05 -1.09
C ASN A 1 -1.93 7.77 0.17
N VAL A 2 -0.65 7.72 0.50
CA VAL A 2 -0.07 8.42 1.65
C VAL A 2 1.20 9.13 1.21
N ASP A 3 1.33 10.39 1.58
CA ASP A 3 2.58 11.13 1.43
C ASP A 3 3.38 11.03 2.74
N LEU A 4 4.58 10.46 2.67
CA LEU A 4 5.45 10.26 3.83
C LEU A 4 6.55 11.33 3.93
N ARG A 5 6.41 12.44 3.19
CA ARG A 5 7.41 13.53 3.16
C ARG A 5 7.76 14.07 4.55
N GLU A 6 6.76 14.24 5.41
CA GLU A 6 6.92 14.78 6.77
C GLU A 6 7.70 13.85 7.70
N LEU A 7 7.84 12.57 7.35
CA LEU A 7 8.59 11.58 8.12
C LEU A 7 10.07 11.52 7.71
N LEU A 8 10.47 12.26 6.67
CA LEU A 8 11.86 12.32 6.24
C LEU A 8 12.67 13.23 7.16
N PRO A 9 13.96 12.91 7.41
CA PRO A 9 14.84 13.81 8.13
C PRO A 9 14.95 15.17 7.44
N GLU A 10 15.06 16.26 8.22
CA GLU A 10 15.06 17.64 7.71
C GLU A 10 16.11 17.88 6.61
N TYR A 11 17.29 17.26 6.68
CA TYR A 11 18.34 17.38 5.66
C TYR A 11 17.92 16.87 4.28
N ARG A 12 16.86 16.07 4.19
CA ARG A 12 16.28 15.53 2.95
C ARG A 12 15.12 16.38 2.43
N ILE A 13 14.70 17.39 3.19
CA ILE A 13 13.65 18.37 2.85
C ILE A 13 14.30 19.69 2.37
N GLU A 14 15.62 19.74 2.19
CA GLU A 14 16.30 20.88 1.58
C GLU A 14 15.79 21.10 0.14
N PRO A 15 15.45 22.33 -0.27
CA PRO A 15 14.88 22.62 -1.59
C PRO A 15 15.71 22.08 -2.76
N SER A 16 17.03 22.08 -2.62
CA SER A 16 17.97 21.49 -3.61
C SER A 16 17.92 19.96 -3.63
N ALA A 17 17.66 19.30 -2.50
CA ALA A 17 17.55 17.85 -2.40
C ALA A 17 16.18 17.34 -2.90
N ILE A 18 15.11 18.12 -2.75
CA ILE A 18 13.75 17.76 -3.17
C ILE A 18 13.64 17.66 -4.70
N ALA A 19 14.32 18.56 -5.43
CA ALA A 19 14.28 18.57 -6.90
C ALA A 19 14.86 17.29 -7.53
N GLU A 20 15.76 16.60 -6.83
CA GLU A 20 16.37 15.33 -7.24
C GLU A 20 15.82 14.12 -6.45
N SER A 21 14.91 14.35 -5.50
CA SER A 21 14.42 13.29 -4.63
C SER A 21 13.32 12.48 -5.31
N PRO A 22 13.35 11.14 -5.14
CA PRO A 22 12.23 10.32 -5.56
C PRO A 22 10.97 10.72 -4.80
N SER A 23 9.82 10.67 -5.49
CA SER A 23 8.48 10.88 -4.95
C SER A 23 8.31 10.24 -3.55
N THR A 24 7.62 10.97 -2.68
CA THR A 24 7.31 10.53 -1.31
C THR A 24 5.88 10.00 -1.17
N THR A 25 5.15 9.90 -2.29
CA THR A 25 3.78 9.38 -2.32
C THR A 25 3.78 7.88 -2.57
N TYR A 26 3.02 7.16 -1.76
CA TYR A 26 2.89 5.72 -1.83
C TYR A 26 1.43 5.28 -2.01
N ASP A 27 1.23 4.23 -2.81
CA ASP A 27 -0.03 3.53 -2.99
C ASP A 27 0.00 2.19 -2.26
N LEU A 28 -1.07 1.90 -1.52
CA LEU A 28 -1.22 0.60 -0.88
C LEU A 28 -1.44 -0.44 -1.99
N ILE A 29 -0.63 -1.49 -1.99
CA ILE A 29 -0.76 -2.60 -2.96
C ILE A 29 -1.14 -3.92 -2.29
N SER A 30 -0.91 -4.04 -0.97
CA SER A 30 -1.33 -5.20 -0.21
C SER A 30 -1.52 -4.89 1.27
N ASN A 31 -2.52 -5.51 1.89
CA ASN A 31 -2.84 -5.41 3.31
C ASN A 31 -3.12 -6.80 3.88
N VAL A 32 -2.19 -7.31 4.69
CA VAL A 32 -2.32 -8.57 5.43
C VAL A 32 -3.04 -8.30 6.74
N VAL A 33 -4.02 -9.13 7.04
CA VAL A 33 -4.84 -9.08 8.26
C VAL A 33 -4.64 -10.38 9.02
N HIS A 34 -4.52 -10.27 10.34
CA HIS A 34 -4.59 -11.39 11.25
C HIS A 34 -5.90 -11.33 12.02
N ASP A 35 -6.74 -12.34 11.87
CA ASP A 35 -7.98 -12.48 12.60
C ASP A 35 -7.82 -13.58 13.68
N GLY A 36 -7.94 -13.21 14.96
CA GLY A 36 -7.86 -14.14 16.08
C GLY A 36 -6.89 -13.73 17.20
N GLU A 37 -6.60 -14.68 18.09
CA GLU A 37 -5.70 -14.49 19.23
C GLU A 37 -4.22 -14.54 18.79
N PRO A 38 -3.30 -13.88 19.52
CA PRO A 38 -1.87 -14.06 19.30
C PRO A 38 -1.45 -15.54 19.37
N GLY A 39 -0.90 -16.08 18.27
CA GLY A 39 -0.50 -17.48 18.16
C GLY A 39 -1.60 -18.47 17.77
N LYS A 40 -2.86 -18.00 17.64
CA LYS A 40 -4.00 -18.77 17.13
C LYS A 40 -4.91 -17.87 16.30
N GLY A 41 -4.90 -18.05 14.99
CA GLY A 41 -5.75 -17.26 14.13
C GLY A 41 -5.60 -17.66 12.69
N THR A 42 -6.23 -16.88 11.83
CA THR A 42 -6.14 -17.02 10.38
C THR A 42 -5.60 -15.75 9.78
N TYR A 43 -4.85 -15.91 8.69
CA TYR A 43 -4.39 -14.79 7.90
C TYR A 43 -5.19 -14.72 6.62
N ARG A 44 -5.55 -13.50 6.27
CA ARG A 44 -6.08 -13.17 4.95
C ARG A 44 -5.35 -11.94 4.43
N VAL A 45 -5.35 -11.76 3.12
CA VAL A 45 -4.65 -10.66 2.47
C VAL A 45 -5.55 -9.99 1.46
N HIS A 46 -5.61 -8.66 1.52
CA HIS A 46 -6.13 -7.85 0.44
C HIS A 46 -4.98 -7.54 -0.52
N VAL A 47 -5.15 -7.79 -1.81
CA VAL A 47 -4.14 -7.50 -2.84
C VAL A 47 -4.74 -6.73 -3.99
N LEU A 48 -4.03 -5.70 -4.46
CA LEU A 48 -4.38 -4.96 -5.65
C LEU A 48 -3.84 -5.68 -6.88
N HIS A 49 -4.74 -6.18 -7.74
CA HIS A 49 -4.35 -6.66 -9.06
C HIS A 49 -4.12 -5.47 -10.00
N LYS A 50 -2.85 -5.13 -10.26
CA LYS A 50 -2.47 -3.95 -11.05
C LYS A 50 -3.06 -3.92 -12.47
N GLY A 51 -3.26 -5.09 -13.09
CA GLY A 51 -3.78 -5.17 -14.45
C GLY A 51 -5.24 -4.73 -14.58
N SER A 52 -6.06 -4.98 -13.56
CA SER A 52 -7.49 -4.62 -13.56
C SER A 52 -7.83 -3.44 -12.64
N GLY A 53 -6.95 -3.11 -11.68
CA GLY A 53 -7.25 -2.15 -10.62
C GLY A 53 -8.23 -2.69 -9.57
N THR A 54 -8.54 -3.98 -9.62
CA THR A 54 -9.47 -4.65 -8.69
C THR A 54 -8.71 -5.13 -7.45
N TRP A 55 -9.36 -4.99 -6.30
CA TRP A 55 -8.87 -5.57 -5.07
C TRP A 55 -9.49 -6.94 -4.83
N TYR A 56 -8.67 -7.86 -4.35
CA TYR A 56 -9.08 -9.20 -3.97
C TYR A 56 -8.72 -9.47 -2.53
N GLU A 57 -9.62 -10.09 -1.78
CA GLU A 57 -9.30 -10.76 -0.54
C GLU A 57 -8.96 -12.22 -0.83
N LEU A 58 -7.82 -12.67 -0.31
CA LEU A 58 -7.38 -14.04 -0.39
C LEU A 58 -7.27 -14.61 1.01
N GLN A 59 -7.90 -15.76 1.22
CA GLN A 59 -7.73 -16.59 2.42
C GLN A 59 -7.48 -18.02 1.96
N ASP A 60 -6.24 -18.48 2.13
CA ASP A 60 -5.74 -19.76 1.62
C ASP A 60 -6.01 -19.91 0.11
N LEU A 61 -6.94 -20.78 -0.27
CA LEU A 61 -7.33 -21.05 -1.66
C LEU A 61 -8.53 -20.23 -2.13
N HIS A 62 -9.17 -19.48 -1.23
CA HIS A 62 -10.36 -18.69 -1.55
C HIS A 62 -9.95 -17.29 -2.01
N VAL A 63 -10.50 -16.84 -3.13
CA VAL A 63 -10.27 -15.52 -3.71
C VAL A 63 -11.63 -14.86 -3.96
N VAL A 64 -11.84 -13.67 -3.38
CA VAL A 64 -13.09 -12.91 -3.55
C VAL A 64 -12.80 -11.44 -3.83
N ASP A 65 -13.66 -10.80 -4.61
CA ASP A 65 -13.58 -9.36 -4.86
C ASP A 65 -13.87 -8.59 -3.56
N VAL A 66 -13.11 -7.52 -3.32
CA VAL A 66 -13.32 -6.63 -2.18
C VAL A 66 -13.30 -5.18 -2.61
N LEU A 67 -14.18 -4.37 -2.02
CA LEU A 67 -14.19 -2.93 -2.28
C LEU A 67 -13.03 -2.25 -1.54
N PRO A 68 -12.33 -1.28 -2.15
CA PRO A 68 -11.19 -0.61 -1.51
C PRO A 68 -11.49 -0.03 -0.13
N GLN A 69 -12.71 0.50 0.06
CA GLN A 69 -13.17 1.08 1.34
C GLN A 69 -13.29 0.06 2.47
N MET A 70 -13.44 -1.24 2.16
CA MET A 70 -13.50 -2.29 3.19
C MET A 70 -12.11 -2.58 3.77
N ILE A 71 -11.06 -2.32 3.00
CA ILE A 71 -9.67 -2.62 3.39
C ILE A 71 -9.27 -1.76 4.59
N THR A 72 -9.68 -0.48 4.61
CA THR A 72 -9.36 0.45 5.70
C THR A 72 -10.12 0.15 6.99
N LEU A 73 -11.17 -0.67 6.94
CA LEU A 73 -11.93 -1.10 8.12
C LEU A 73 -11.31 -2.33 8.79
N SER A 74 -10.34 -2.98 8.15
CA SER A 74 -9.69 -4.17 8.69
C SER A 74 -8.53 -3.84 9.63
N GLU A 75 -8.30 -4.71 10.60
CA GLU A 75 -7.15 -4.62 11.51
C GLU A 75 -5.87 -5.03 10.80
N SER A 76 -5.20 -4.04 10.21
CA SER A 76 -3.98 -4.28 9.46
C SER A 76 -2.87 -4.83 10.33
N TYR A 77 -2.31 -5.98 9.92
CA TYR A 77 -1.13 -6.58 10.54
C TYR A 77 0.15 -6.16 9.81
N LEU A 78 0.15 -6.24 8.47
CA LEU A 78 1.26 -5.83 7.63
C LEU A 78 0.74 -5.19 6.34
N GLN A 79 1.35 -4.07 5.94
CA GLN A 79 1.02 -3.39 4.69
C GLN A 79 2.23 -3.28 3.79
N ILE A 80 2.00 -3.46 2.49
CA ILE A 80 2.98 -3.24 1.45
C ILE A 80 2.52 -2.06 0.60
N TRP A 81 3.42 -1.09 0.46
CA TRP A 81 3.18 0.17 -0.21
C TRP A 81 4.16 0.33 -1.36
N GLU A 82 3.65 0.65 -2.54
CA GLU A 82 4.44 0.98 -3.71
C GLU A 82 4.66 2.49 -3.78
N ARG A 83 5.92 2.92 -3.91
CA ARG A 83 6.25 4.31 -4.16
C ARG A 83 5.83 4.67 -5.59
N ARG A 84 5.08 5.76 -5.77
CA ARG A 84 4.83 6.31 -7.11
C ARG A 84 6.14 6.82 -7.66
N ASP A 85 6.50 6.49 -8.89
CA ASP A 85 7.64 7.15 -9.53
C ASP A 85 7.30 8.61 -9.86
N SER A 86 8.28 9.50 -9.73
CA SER A 86 8.12 10.94 -10.01
C SER A 86 7.90 11.24 -11.50
N GLU A 87 8.03 10.26 -12.39
CA GLU A 87 7.66 10.37 -13.80
C GLU A 87 6.85 9.16 -14.28
N SER A 88 5.53 9.25 -14.20
CA SER A 88 4.62 8.39 -14.98
C SER A 88 3.55 9.21 -15.67
N PHE A 89 3.97 10.22 -16.44
CA PHE A 89 3.16 10.87 -17.48
C PHE A 89 3.90 10.83 -18.82
N LYS A 90 4.32 9.64 -19.28
CA LYS A 90 4.55 9.38 -20.71
C LYS A 90 4.20 7.92 -21.04
N LYS A 91 2.93 7.68 -21.35
CA LYS A 91 2.58 6.71 -22.40
C LYS A 91 1.91 7.51 -23.51
N VAL A 92 2.68 7.68 -24.58
CA VAL A 92 2.23 8.12 -25.91
C VAL A 92 1.29 7.06 -26.47
#